data_AF-A0A812IEK6-F1
#
_entry.id   AF-A0A812IEK6-F1
#
_cell.length_a   1.000
_cell.length_b   1.000
_cell.length_c   1.000
_cell.angle_alpha   90.00
_cell.angle_beta   90.00
_cell.angle_gamma   90.00
#
_symmetry.space_group_name_H-M   'P 1'
#
loop_
_entity.id
_entity.type
_entity.pdbx_description
1 polymer ?
#
loop_
_entity_poly.entity_id
_entity_poly.type
_entity_poly.pdbx_seq_one_letter_code
_entity_poly.pdbx_strand_id
1 'polypeptide(L)'
;MFHRALTLETRGWYFSGGEIDCAGEKDQRDISEVISYVLNQSDWQPDPGRIALAGISYGAGLALLGAGRDPRVKVAVAMSGWSDLQQALFKHNSPNLVWGVVLVVMAHVVGKPEPLLDEVWRQVLAGNVTAAQEFAALRSVLPLLPALENRSVPLFISNNFEDRLFYPEDAIALYEQYKGPKRLLLNQGVHASAEIGGLIGLPNNHVWLEVKKWLATHLKGEPGPSPPAVEMQLRSNHAVREQFDIWPSSRLQRWELVPSPRGHGLFGRLVARGEEAPSAEFESISFGRLTGINAGLPILGELMQVFVDHRIKSNLLLSSRKHAIWYYKEIGTERLCGTPTLSLDMTPSHGKWQVVAYLLGVDRITKVGTLISHGSLTCWNCTAGQRGTYEITLRTLCEDLGGLGMGGIGLALNMYSALYKPANAEEALSMNFHYSGNFSLSVPVAESRSSTVLV
;
A
#
# COMPACT_ATOMS: atom_id res chain seq x y z
N MET A 1 10.24 -33.68 9.49
CA MET A 1 8.76 -33.85 9.51
C MET A 1 8.16 -32.92 8.48
N PHE A 2 7.47 -33.44 7.46
CA PHE A 2 6.86 -32.66 6.39
C PHE A 2 5.60 -31.94 6.89
N HIS A 3 5.31 -30.75 6.37
CA HIS A 3 4.01 -30.13 6.59
C HIS A 3 2.98 -30.82 5.70
N ARG A 4 1.80 -31.13 6.24
CA ARG A 4 0.62 -31.42 5.42
C ARG A 4 -0.05 -30.10 5.07
N ALA A 5 -0.49 -29.94 3.83
CA ALA A 5 -1.18 -28.74 3.38
C ALA A 5 -2.57 -29.14 2.86
N LEU A 6 -3.57 -28.32 3.20
CA LEU A 6 -4.91 -28.36 2.62
C LEU A 6 -5.17 -26.99 2.01
N THR A 7 -5.64 -26.97 0.77
CA THR A 7 -6.09 -25.76 0.07
C THR A 7 -7.61 -25.70 0.09
N LEU A 8 -8.16 -24.52 0.35
CA LEU A 8 -9.59 -24.27 0.39
C LEU A 8 -9.96 -23.38 -0.79
N GLU A 9 -10.90 -23.84 -1.62
CA GLU A 9 -11.69 -22.94 -2.46
C GLU A 9 -12.77 -22.31 -1.59
N THR A 10 -12.67 -21.01 -1.35
CA THR A 10 -13.63 -20.27 -0.53
C THR A 10 -15.03 -20.32 -1.15
N ARG A 11 -16.05 -20.27 -0.30
CA ARG A 11 -17.47 -20.28 -0.71
C ARG A 11 -17.74 -19.36 -1.91
N GLY A 12 -18.54 -19.85 -2.85
CA GLY A 12 -18.97 -19.10 -4.03
C GLY A 12 -17.89 -18.92 -5.10
N TRP A 13 -16.66 -19.39 -4.89
CA TRP A 13 -15.60 -19.38 -5.90
C TRP A 13 -15.48 -20.76 -6.56
N TYR A 14 -15.26 -20.76 -7.88
CA TYR A 14 -15.00 -21.98 -8.66
C TYR A 14 -16.01 -23.10 -8.39
N PHE A 15 -15.58 -24.20 -7.76
CA PHE A 15 -16.41 -25.38 -7.53
C PHE A 15 -17.11 -25.36 -6.16
N SER A 16 -16.76 -24.44 -5.27
CA SER A 16 -17.40 -24.28 -3.97
C SER A 16 -18.81 -23.70 -4.11
N GLY A 17 -19.78 -24.33 -3.42
CA GLY A 17 -21.16 -23.85 -3.35
C GLY A 17 -21.31 -22.52 -2.59
N GLY A 18 -22.55 -22.01 -2.52
CA GLY A 18 -22.87 -20.74 -1.87
C GLY A 18 -22.50 -19.51 -2.70
N GLU A 19 -22.33 -18.37 -2.03
CA GLU A 19 -22.05 -17.05 -2.60
C GLU A 19 -20.82 -16.42 -1.93
N ILE A 20 -20.13 -15.53 -2.65
CA ILE A 20 -18.93 -14.85 -2.16
C ILE A 20 -19.34 -13.77 -1.16
N ASP A 21 -18.92 -13.91 0.10
CA ASP A 21 -19.21 -12.99 1.21
C ASP A 21 -18.07 -11.96 1.44
N CYS A 22 -17.01 -12.03 0.64
CA CYS A 22 -15.83 -11.15 0.71
C CYS A 22 -15.25 -11.08 2.13
N ALA A 23 -14.87 -12.23 2.69
CA ALA A 23 -14.33 -12.39 4.03
C ALA A 23 -15.31 -11.95 5.14
N GLY A 24 -16.61 -11.96 4.83
CA GLY A 24 -17.67 -11.78 5.81
C GLY A 24 -17.81 -12.99 6.75
N GLU A 25 -18.89 -12.98 7.53
CA GLU A 25 -19.11 -13.96 8.59
C GLU A 25 -19.15 -15.40 8.08
N LYS A 26 -19.68 -15.64 6.87
CA LYS A 26 -19.80 -16.99 6.30
C LYS A 26 -18.43 -17.56 5.95
N ASP A 27 -17.57 -16.76 5.31
CA ASP A 27 -16.21 -17.18 4.94
C ASP A 27 -15.35 -17.43 6.18
N GLN A 28 -15.50 -16.59 7.21
CA GLN A 28 -14.76 -16.75 8.46
C GLN A 28 -15.19 -18.01 9.22
N ARG A 29 -16.49 -18.35 9.21
CA ARG A 29 -16.98 -19.62 9.77
C ARG A 29 -16.43 -20.82 9.00
N ASP A 30 -16.36 -20.74 7.68
CA ASP A 30 -15.80 -21.84 6.87
C ASP A 30 -14.37 -22.18 7.26
N ILE A 31 -13.55 -21.19 7.64
CA ILE A 31 -12.19 -21.44 8.13
C ILE A 31 -12.22 -22.36 9.36
N SER A 32 -13.08 -22.06 10.34
CA SER A 32 -13.23 -22.88 11.54
C SER A 32 -13.76 -24.29 11.23
N GLU A 33 -14.69 -24.42 10.27
CA GLU A 33 -15.18 -25.73 9.82
C GLU A 33 -14.11 -26.54 9.11
N VAL A 34 -13.28 -25.91 8.27
CA VAL A 34 -12.14 -26.57 7.64
C VAL A 34 -11.13 -27.05 8.68
N ILE A 35 -10.84 -26.25 9.72
CA ILE A 35 -9.97 -26.70 10.81
C ILE A 35 -10.58 -27.89 11.54
N SER A 36 -11.89 -27.87 11.82
CA SER A 36 -12.61 -29.01 12.42
C SER A 36 -12.51 -30.25 11.55
N TYR A 37 -12.73 -30.11 10.24
CA TYR A 37 -12.60 -31.18 9.27
C TYR A 37 -11.20 -31.79 9.28
N VAL A 38 -10.16 -30.94 9.20
CA VAL A 38 -8.75 -31.37 9.23
C VAL A 38 -8.46 -32.16 10.51
N LEU A 39 -8.86 -31.64 11.67
CA LEU A 39 -8.63 -32.29 12.97
C LEU A 39 -9.34 -33.64 13.12
N ASN A 40 -10.43 -33.85 12.37
CA ASN A 40 -11.16 -35.11 12.33
C ASN A 40 -10.58 -36.13 11.33
N GLN A 41 -9.57 -35.77 10.52
CA GLN A 41 -8.93 -36.70 9.59
C GLN A 41 -7.90 -37.58 10.32
N SER A 42 -8.34 -38.71 10.87
CA SER A 42 -7.50 -39.64 11.65
C SER A 42 -6.22 -40.07 10.91
N ASP A 43 -6.32 -40.31 9.60
CA ASP A 43 -5.20 -40.78 8.76
C ASP A 43 -4.10 -39.72 8.60
N TRP A 44 -4.43 -38.45 8.86
CA TRP A 44 -3.48 -37.35 8.72
C TRP A 44 -2.69 -37.12 10.01
N GLN A 45 -3.18 -37.65 11.14
CA GLN A 45 -2.64 -37.43 12.48
C GLN A 45 -2.34 -35.94 12.77
N PRO A 46 -3.33 -35.05 12.59
CA PRO A 46 -3.13 -33.61 12.77
C PRO A 46 -2.89 -33.28 14.24
N ASP A 47 -1.98 -32.35 14.51
CA ASP A 47 -1.73 -31.84 15.85
C ASP A 47 -2.52 -30.52 16.06
N PRO A 48 -3.51 -30.47 16.96
CA PRO A 48 -4.28 -29.25 17.25
C PRO A 48 -3.43 -28.12 17.84
N GLY A 49 -2.24 -28.43 18.35
CA GLY A 49 -1.24 -27.47 18.80
C GLY A 49 -0.36 -26.89 17.69
N ARG A 50 -0.55 -27.30 16.42
CA ARG A 50 0.34 -26.93 15.30
C ARG A 50 -0.41 -26.57 14.01
N ILE A 51 -1.51 -25.84 14.13
CA ILE A 51 -2.29 -25.34 12.99
C ILE A 51 -1.81 -23.95 12.59
N ALA A 52 -1.54 -23.75 11.30
CA ALA A 52 -1.26 -22.43 10.73
C ALA A 52 -2.21 -22.14 9.57
N LEU A 53 -2.53 -20.86 9.41
CA LEU A 53 -3.21 -20.34 8.23
C LEU A 53 -2.23 -19.51 7.42
N ALA A 54 -2.20 -19.73 6.11
CA ALA A 54 -1.32 -19.00 5.21
C ALA A 54 -2.08 -18.69 3.91
N GLY A 55 -1.89 -17.49 3.39
CA GLY A 55 -2.50 -17.13 2.11
C GLY A 55 -1.90 -15.88 1.50
N ILE A 56 -2.19 -15.72 0.21
CA ILE A 56 -1.87 -14.52 -0.57
C ILE A 56 -3.19 -13.79 -0.86
N SER A 57 -3.18 -12.45 -0.89
CA SER A 57 -4.34 -11.65 -1.29
C SER A 57 -5.56 -11.96 -0.41
N TYR A 58 -6.66 -12.44 -0.99
CA TYR A 58 -7.83 -12.87 -0.26
C TYR A 58 -7.54 -13.87 0.87
N GLY A 59 -6.65 -14.84 0.60
CA GLY A 59 -6.24 -15.82 1.59
C GLY A 59 -5.44 -15.23 2.76
N ALA A 60 -4.75 -14.10 2.55
CA ALA A 60 -4.00 -13.42 3.59
C ALA A 60 -4.93 -12.76 4.62
N GLY A 61 -5.98 -12.07 4.15
CA GLY A 61 -6.98 -11.50 5.04
C GLY A 61 -7.77 -12.58 5.79
N LEU A 62 -8.16 -13.65 5.10
CA LEU A 62 -8.78 -14.82 5.74
C LEU A 62 -7.87 -15.48 6.78
N ALA A 63 -6.57 -15.61 6.50
CA ALA A 63 -5.61 -16.16 7.46
C ALA A 63 -5.56 -15.33 8.75
N LEU A 64 -5.53 -14.01 8.65
CA LEU A 64 -5.53 -13.10 9.81
C LEU A 64 -6.87 -13.10 10.56
N LEU A 65 -7.99 -13.02 9.84
CA LEU A 65 -9.34 -13.05 10.42
C LEU A 65 -9.62 -14.38 11.13
N GLY A 66 -9.26 -15.49 10.49
CA GLY A 66 -9.37 -16.83 11.04
C GLY A 66 -8.46 -16.99 12.25
N ALA A 67 -7.22 -16.52 12.17
CA ALA A 67 -6.31 -16.52 13.32
C ALA A 67 -6.84 -15.73 14.49
N GLY A 68 -7.52 -14.60 14.26
CA GLY A 68 -8.11 -13.75 15.29
C GLY A 68 -9.33 -14.36 15.98
N ARG A 69 -10.07 -15.22 15.29
CA ARG A 69 -11.34 -15.80 15.78
C ARG A 69 -11.24 -17.24 16.27
N ASP A 70 -10.36 -18.04 15.69
CA ASP A 70 -10.25 -19.46 16.03
C ASP A 70 -9.01 -19.72 16.89
N PRO A 71 -9.17 -20.11 18.17
CA PRO A 71 -8.04 -20.32 19.09
C PRO A 71 -7.15 -21.51 18.70
N ARG A 72 -7.59 -22.37 17.78
CA ARG A 72 -6.80 -23.50 17.27
C ARG A 72 -5.68 -23.03 16.35
N VAL A 73 -5.82 -21.88 15.70
CA VAL A 73 -4.77 -21.31 14.84
C VAL A 73 -3.63 -20.77 15.70
N LYS A 74 -2.42 -21.25 15.42
CA LYS A 74 -1.21 -20.94 16.20
C LYS A 74 -0.27 -19.99 15.50
N VAL A 75 -0.31 -19.89 14.17
CA VAL A 75 0.53 -19.00 13.35
C VAL A 75 -0.30 -18.51 12.17
N ALA A 76 -0.15 -17.23 11.80
CA ALA A 76 -0.76 -16.67 10.60
C ALA A 76 0.29 -16.11 9.66
N VAL A 77 0.14 -16.41 8.37
CA VAL A 77 1.01 -15.91 7.29
C VAL A 77 0.13 -15.15 6.31
N ALA A 78 0.32 -13.84 6.25
CA ALA A 78 -0.43 -12.92 5.42
C ALA A 78 0.50 -12.31 4.37
N MET A 79 0.26 -12.63 3.10
CA MET A 79 1.07 -12.14 1.98
C MET A 79 0.23 -11.29 1.03
N SER A 80 0.64 -10.05 0.77
CA SER A 80 -0.10 -9.08 -0.06
C SER A 80 -1.59 -9.04 0.32
N GLY A 81 -1.90 -8.78 1.59
CA GLY A 81 -3.26 -8.81 2.15
C GLY A 81 -3.61 -7.52 2.90
N TRP A 82 -4.79 -7.47 3.51
CA TRP A 82 -5.23 -6.29 4.27
C TRP A 82 -5.25 -6.51 5.77
N SER A 83 -5.06 -5.40 6.50
CA SER A 83 -5.35 -5.27 7.93
C SER A 83 -6.66 -4.50 8.15
N ASP A 84 -6.95 -3.53 7.28
CA ASP A 84 -8.21 -2.79 7.21
C ASP A 84 -8.75 -2.78 5.77
N LEU A 85 -9.89 -3.42 5.56
CA LEU A 85 -10.49 -3.54 4.23
C LEU A 85 -11.01 -2.19 3.72
N GLN A 86 -11.36 -1.26 4.61
CA GLN A 86 -11.79 0.08 4.20
C GLN A 86 -10.65 0.79 3.45
N GLN A 87 -9.42 0.68 3.94
CA GLN A 87 -8.26 1.31 3.31
C GLN A 87 -7.94 0.66 1.96
N ALA A 88 -8.16 -0.64 1.78
CA ALA A 88 -7.96 -1.29 0.49
C ALA A 88 -8.91 -0.76 -0.60
N LEU A 89 -10.19 -0.59 -0.26
CA LEU A 89 -11.23 -0.22 -1.23
C LEU A 89 -11.39 1.29 -1.39
N PHE A 90 -11.14 2.06 -0.32
CA PHE A 90 -11.52 3.46 -0.22
C PHE A 90 -10.47 4.32 0.53
N LYS A 91 -9.18 4.08 0.27
CA LYS A 91 -8.06 4.79 0.90
C LYS A 91 -8.19 6.31 0.80
N HIS A 92 -8.06 7.01 1.92
CA HIS A 92 -8.20 8.47 2.00
C HIS A 92 -9.42 9.00 1.24
N ASN A 93 -10.54 8.27 1.34
CA ASN A 93 -11.81 8.53 0.66
C ASN A 93 -11.67 8.64 -0.87
N SER A 94 -10.67 8.01 -1.48
CA SER A 94 -10.48 7.94 -2.93
C SER A 94 -10.83 6.51 -3.41
N PRO A 95 -11.96 6.29 -4.09
CA PRO A 95 -12.35 4.93 -4.49
C PRO A 95 -11.33 4.36 -5.46
N ASN A 96 -10.81 3.16 -5.17
CA ASN A 96 -9.84 2.47 -6.02
C ASN A 96 -10.55 1.88 -7.24
N LEU A 97 -10.57 2.65 -8.33
CA LEU A 97 -11.43 2.35 -9.48
C LEU A 97 -10.97 1.11 -10.23
N VAL A 98 -9.67 1.01 -10.48
CA VAL A 98 -9.10 -0.04 -11.34
C VAL A 98 -9.24 -1.39 -10.68
N TRP A 99 -8.74 -1.52 -9.45
CA TRP A 99 -8.84 -2.77 -8.71
C TRP A 99 -10.27 -3.11 -8.31
N GLY A 100 -11.10 -2.13 -7.96
CA GLY A 100 -12.52 -2.37 -7.68
C GLY A 100 -13.25 -2.98 -8.88
N VAL A 101 -13.03 -2.46 -10.09
CA VAL A 101 -13.59 -3.04 -11.32
C VAL A 101 -13.05 -4.45 -11.56
N VAL A 102 -11.74 -4.66 -11.43
CA VAL A 102 -11.13 -5.99 -11.60
C VAL A 102 -11.74 -7.00 -10.64
N LEU A 103 -11.87 -6.67 -9.35
CA LEU A 103 -12.42 -7.55 -8.33
C LEU A 103 -13.89 -7.89 -8.58
N VAL A 104 -14.72 -6.90 -8.91
CA VAL A 104 -16.15 -7.10 -9.18
C VAL A 104 -16.36 -7.96 -10.43
N VAL A 105 -15.60 -7.68 -11.51
CA VAL A 105 -15.67 -8.49 -12.75
C VAL A 105 -15.20 -9.92 -12.46
N MET A 106 -14.08 -10.10 -11.77
CA MET A 106 -13.57 -11.43 -11.42
C MET A 106 -14.57 -12.21 -10.57
N ALA A 107 -15.19 -11.59 -9.57
CA ALA A 107 -16.20 -12.23 -8.73
C ALA A 107 -17.36 -12.80 -9.55
N HIS A 108 -17.81 -12.10 -10.59
CA HIS A 108 -18.88 -12.55 -11.49
C HIS A 108 -18.44 -13.57 -12.54
N VAL A 109 -17.19 -13.52 -13.00
CA VAL A 109 -16.68 -14.40 -14.07
C VAL A 109 -16.31 -15.78 -13.53
N VAL A 110 -15.65 -15.83 -12.36
CA VAL A 110 -15.12 -17.09 -11.78
C VAL A 110 -15.79 -17.48 -10.46
N GLY A 111 -16.90 -16.83 -10.10
CA GLY A 111 -17.64 -17.12 -8.89
C GLY A 111 -19.08 -16.61 -8.90
N LYS A 112 -19.67 -16.49 -7.72
CA LYS A 112 -21.06 -16.10 -7.49
C LYS A 112 -21.12 -15.06 -6.37
N PRO A 113 -21.04 -13.75 -6.67
CA PRO A 113 -21.02 -12.73 -5.64
C PRO A 113 -22.38 -12.58 -4.97
N GLU A 114 -22.36 -12.30 -3.66
CA GLU A 114 -23.58 -11.86 -2.99
C GLU A 114 -24.04 -10.49 -3.55
N PRO A 115 -25.36 -10.24 -3.70
CA PRO A 115 -25.86 -8.95 -4.21
C PRO A 115 -25.38 -7.72 -3.43
N LEU A 116 -25.03 -7.90 -2.15
CA LEU A 116 -24.46 -6.85 -1.31
C LEU A 116 -23.15 -6.29 -1.88
N LEU A 117 -22.34 -7.09 -2.58
CA LEU A 117 -21.05 -6.65 -3.11
C LEU A 117 -21.21 -5.57 -4.19
N ASP A 118 -22.18 -5.73 -5.09
CA ASP A 118 -22.50 -4.72 -6.09
C ASP A 118 -23.06 -3.45 -5.47
N GLU A 119 -23.90 -3.59 -4.44
CA GLU A 119 -24.42 -2.44 -3.69
C GLU A 119 -23.29 -1.63 -3.08
N VAL A 120 -22.42 -2.29 -2.32
CA VAL A 120 -21.28 -1.66 -1.65
C VAL A 120 -20.37 -1.00 -2.67
N TRP A 121 -20.11 -1.65 -3.82
CA TRP A 121 -19.30 -1.05 -4.86
C TRP A 121 -19.92 0.23 -5.44
N ARG A 122 -21.24 0.26 -5.69
CA ARG A 122 -21.94 1.48 -6.11
C ARG A 122 -21.86 2.57 -5.06
N GLN A 123 -22.00 2.23 -3.78
CA GLN A 123 -21.90 3.18 -2.67
C GLN A 123 -20.48 3.78 -2.54
N VAL A 124 -19.45 2.94 -2.66
CA VAL A 124 -18.04 3.37 -2.68
C VAL A 124 -17.78 4.33 -3.85
N LEU A 125 -18.25 4.01 -5.05
CA LEU A 125 -18.14 4.89 -6.22
C LEU A 125 -18.92 6.20 -6.11
N ALA A 126 -19.97 6.22 -5.29
CA ALA A 126 -20.76 7.41 -4.98
C ALA A 126 -20.17 8.26 -3.86
N GLY A 127 -19.07 7.82 -3.23
CA GLY A 127 -18.42 8.54 -2.15
C GLY A 127 -18.96 8.26 -0.76
N ASN A 128 -19.76 7.20 -0.59
CA ASN A 128 -20.39 6.88 0.69
C ASN A 128 -19.38 6.18 1.63
N VAL A 129 -18.66 6.97 2.41
CA VAL A 129 -17.63 6.49 3.36
C VAL A 129 -18.25 5.59 4.43
N THR A 130 -19.45 5.93 4.91
CA THR A 130 -20.15 5.14 5.94
C THR A 130 -20.47 3.73 5.46
N ALA A 131 -21.01 3.58 4.24
CA ALA A 131 -21.30 2.26 3.68
C ALA A 131 -20.02 1.40 3.54
N ALA A 132 -18.90 2.00 3.14
CA ALA A 132 -17.62 1.30 3.04
C ALA A 132 -17.09 0.87 4.42
N GLN A 133 -17.24 1.73 5.43
CA GLN A 133 -16.87 1.44 6.83
C GLN A 133 -17.70 0.31 7.42
N GLU A 134 -19.03 0.36 7.25
CA GLU A 134 -19.94 -0.68 7.72
C GLU A 134 -19.63 -2.03 7.08
N PHE A 135 -19.38 -2.05 5.77
CA PHE A 135 -18.98 -3.27 5.07
C PHE A 135 -17.64 -3.81 5.59
N ALA A 136 -16.64 -2.94 5.77
CA ALA A 136 -15.30 -3.31 6.22
C ALA A 136 -15.24 -3.73 7.69
N ALA A 137 -16.13 -3.23 8.56
CA ALA A 137 -16.02 -3.39 10.02
C ALA A 137 -15.87 -4.86 10.48
N LEU A 138 -16.62 -5.79 9.90
CA LEU A 138 -16.54 -7.22 10.22
C LEU A 138 -15.43 -7.96 9.45
N ARG A 139 -14.87 -7.31 8.42
CA ARG A 139 -13.91 -7.85 7.44
C ARG A 139 -12.49 -7.34 7.66
N SER A 140 -12.29 -6.37 8.56
CA SER A 140 -10.98 -5.85 8.96
C SER A 140 -10.40 -6.63 10.14
N VAL A 141 -9.07 -6.76 10.15
CA VAL A 141 -8.29 -7.48 11.17
C VAL A 141 -8.01 -6.60 12.38
N LEU A 142 -7.92 -5.28 12.22
CA LEU A 142 -7.56 -4.35 13.31
C LEU A 142 -8.40 -4.54 14.59
N PRO A 143 -9.73 -4.74 14.53
CA PRO A 143 -10.52 -4.99 15.74
C PRO A 143 -10.18 -6.32 16.47
N LEU A 144 -9.50 -7.25 15.80
CA LEU A 144 -9.12 -8.56 16.34
C LEU A 144 -7.69 -8.60 16.90
N LEU A 145 -6.93 -7.50 16.82
CA LEU A 145 -5.57 -7.45 17.37
C LEU A 145 -5.52 -7.87 18.85
N PRO A 146 -6.43 -7.40 19.74
CA PRO A 146 -6.40 -7.86 21.14
C PRO A 146 -6.54 -9.38 21.29
N ALA A 147 -7.34 -10.03 20.44
CA ALA A 147 -7.53 -11.48 20.47
C ALA A 147 -6.31 -12.25 19.94
N LEU A 148 -5.58 -11.68 18.98
CA LEU A 148 -4.29 -12.22 18.49
C LEU A 148 -3.19 -12.04 19.54
N GLU A 149 -3.10 -10.85 20.14
CA GLU A 149 -2.10 -10.48 21.15
C GLU A 149 -2.23 -11.28 22.44
N ASN A 150 -3.46 -11.47 22.93
CA ASN A 150 -3.72 -12.26 24.14
C ASN A 150 -3.27 -13.72 24.00
N ARG A 151 -3.16 -14.23 22.76
CA ARG A 151 -2.64 -15.58 22.46
C ARG A 151 -1.21 -15.56 21.91
N SER A 152 -0.60 -14.38 21.77
CA SER A 152 0.72 -14.18 21.17
C SER A 152 0.88 -14.89 19.83
N VAL A 153 -0.15 -14.82 18.96
CA VAL A 153 -0.14 -15.51 17.65
C VAL A 153 0.99 -14.95 16.77
N PRO A 154 2.00 -15.72 16.36
CA PRO A 154 3.05 -15.21 15.49
C PRO A 154 2.49 -14.83 14.11
N LEU A 155 2.75 -13.59 13.68
CA LEU A 155 2.31 -13.05 12.38
C LEU A 155 3.50 -12.89 11.43
N PHE A 156 3.43 -13.55 10.26
CA PHE A 156 4.31 -13.25 9.14
C PHE A 156 3.56 -12.37 8.14
N ILE A 157 4.09 -11.19 7.85
CA ILE A 157 3.50 -10.23 6.94
C ILE A 157 4.43 -10.04 5.75
N SER A 158 3.94 -10.23 4.54
CA SER A 158 4.63 -9.90 3.28
C SER A 158 3.78 -8.91 2.49
N ASN A 159 4.38 -7.93 1.83
CA ASN A 159 3.69 -7.09 0.87
C ASN A 159 4.62 -6.65 -0.27
N ASN A 160 4.05 -6.17 -1.36
CA ASN A 160 4.81 -5.62 -2.48
C ASN A 160 4.73 -4.09 -2.50
N PHE A 161 5.81 -3.43 -2.93
CA PHE A 161 5.89 -1.97 -2.92
C PHE A 161 4.95 -1.31 -3.94
N GLU A 162 4.73 -1.89 -5.14
CA GLU A 162 3.76 -1.40 -6.14
C GLU A 162 2.40 -2.10 -5.99
N ASP A 163 2.09 -2.69 -4.83
CA ASP A 163 0.73 -3.17 -4.57
C ASP A 163 -0.22 -1.98 -4.40
N ARG A 164 -1.14 -1.84 -5.35
CA ARG A 164 -2.15 -0.78 -5.39
C ARG A 164 -3.53 -1.28 -5.00
N LEU A 165 -3.66 -2.55 -4.61
CA LEU A 165 -4.88 -3.10 -4.02
C LEU A 165 -4.76 -3.13 -2.50
N PHE A 166 -3.69 -3.73 -1.98
CA PHE A 166 -3.36 -3.76 -0.56
C PHE A 166 -2.03 -3.07 -0.32
N TYR A 167 -2.12 -1.84 0.14
CA TYR A 167 -0.97 -0.94 0.15
C TYR A 167 0.07 -1.34 1.21
N PRO A 168 1.38 -1.25 0.88
CA PRO A 168 2.45 -1.66 1.79
C PRO A 168 2.51 -0.86 3.10
N GLU A 169 2.08 0.40 3.11
CA GLU A 169 1.99 1.20 4.33
C GLU A 169 0.94 0.65 5.31
N ASP A 170 -0.09 -0.06 4.84
CA ASP A 170 -1.11 -0.66 5.72
C ASP A 170 -0.57 -1.97 6.36
N ALA A 171 0.36 -2.65 5.68
CA ALA A 171 1.14 -3.76 6.23
C ALA A 171 2.14 -3.27 7.30
N ILE A 172 2.81 -2.13 7.07
CA ILE A 172 3.63 -1.46 8.11
C ILE A 172 2.76 -1.06 9.29
N ALA A 173 1.59 -0.45 9.06
CA ALA A 173 0.70 -0.03 10.14
C ALA A 173 0.19 -1.21 10.98
N LEU A 174 -0.13 -2.35 10.36
CA LEU A 174 -0.44 -3.59 11.07
C LEU A 174 0.75 -4.05 11.91
N TYR A 175 1.93 -4.08 11.30
CA TYR A 175 3.16 -4.46 11.97
C TYR A 175 3.42 -3.56 13.18
N GLU A 176 3.29 -2.23 13.08
CA GLU A 176 3.53 -1.31 14.19
C GLU A 176 2.51 -1.45 15.34
N GLN A 177 1.24 -1.64 14.99
CA GLN A 177 0.15 -1.79 15.96
C GLN A 177 0.25 -3.11 16.73
N TYR A 178 0.46 -4.23 16.04
CA TYR A 178 0.48 -5.55 16.67
C TYR A 178 1.65 -5.74 17.65
N LYS A 179 1.40 -6.19 18.88
CA LYS A 179 2.43 -6.33 19.93
C LYS A 179 2.98 -7.75 20.11
N GLY A 180 2.39 -8.75 19.47
CA GLY A 180 2.88 -10.13 19.51
C GLY A 180 4.08 -10.39 18.59
N PRO A 181 4.54 -11.66 18.51
CA PRO A 181 5.64 -12.04 17.62
C PRO A 181 5.28 -11.74 16.16
N LYS A 182 6.16 -11.02 15.46
CA LYS A 182 5.86 -10.53 14.11
C LYS A 182 7.10 -10.41 13.24
N ARG A 183 6.91 -10.54 11.94
CA ARG A 183 7.92 -10.28 10.91
C ARG A 183 7.29 -9.59 9.71
N LEU A 184 7.99 -8.63 9.12
CA LEU A 184 7.57 -7.94 7.91
C LEU A 184 8.61 -8.08 6.79
N LEU A 185 8.15 -8.53 5.62
CA LEU A 185 8.91 -8.51 4.36
C LEU A 185 8.21 -7.58 3.37
N LEU A 186 8.93 -6.57 2.89
CA LEU A 186 8.48 -5.73 1.78
C LEU A 186 9.33 -6.03 0.54
N ASN A 187 8.66 -6.32 -0.56
CA ASN A 187 9.28 -6.81 -1.79
C ASN A 187 9.07 -5.82 -2.94
N GLN A 188 9.94 -5.87 -3.95
CA GLN A 188 9.68 -5.21 -5.22
C GLN A 188 8.67 -6.02 -6.02
N GLY A 189 7.75 -5.32 -6.68
CA GLY A 189 6.70 -5.94 -7.49
C GLY A 189 5.34 -5.29 -7.29
N VAL A 190 4.36 -5.73 -8.07
CA VAL A 190 2.93 -5.39 -7.94
C VAL A 190 2.21 -6.42 -7.07
N HIS A 191 0.89 -6.30 -6.94
CA HIS A 191 0.05 -7.19 -6.14
C HIS A 191 0.39 -8.68 -6.35
N ALA A 192 0.72 -9.37 -5.24
CA ALA A 192 1.08 -10.80 -5.17
C ALA A 192 2.30 -11.29 -5.98
N SER A 193 3.00 -10.41 -6.70
CA SER A 193 4.00 -10.81 -7.70
C SER A 193 5.27 -11.44 -7.11
N ALA A 194 5.71 -11.00 -5.92
CA ALA A 194 6.85 -11.60 -5.25
C ALA A 194 6.53 -12.99 -4.67
N GLU A 195 5.25 -13.27 -4.41
CA GLU A 195 4.82 -14.50 -3.73
C GLU A 195 4.34 -15.57 -4.71
N ILE A 196 3.69 -15.18 -5.81
CA ILE A 196 3.04 -16.14 -6.73
C ILE A 196 4.04 -17.11 -7.40
N GLY A 197 5.28 -16.66 -7.63
CA GLY A 197 6.34 -17.49 -8.21
C GLY A 197 6.59 -18.78 -7.43
N GLY A 198 6.48 -18.74 -6.09
CA GLY A 198 6.66 -19.93 -5.26
C GLY A 198 5.50 -20.93 -5.34
N LEU A 199 4.29 -20.49 -5.73
CA LEU A 199 3.14 -21.39 -5.92
C LEU A 199 3.22 -22.18 -7.23
N ILE A 200 3.87 -21.62 -8.25
CA ILE A 200 4.08 -22.28 -9.55
C ILE A 200 5.41 -23.04 -9.62
N GLY A 201 6.07 -23.24 -8.47
CA GLY A 201 7.26 -24.09 -8.35
C GLY A 201 8.57 -23.42 -8.75
N LEU A 202 8.64 -22.08 -8.86
CA LEU A 202 9.92 -21.41 -9.05
C LEU A 202 10.80 -21.65 -7.82
N PRO A 203 12.01 -22.24 -8.01
CA PRO A 203 12.90 -22.52 -6.90
C PRO A 203 13.39 -21.21 -6.27
N ASN A 204 13.79 -21.29 -5.00
CA ASN A 204 14.43 -20.19 -4.26
C ASN A 204 13.60 -18.90 -4.15
N ASN A 205 12.27 -18.99 -4.19
CA ASN A 205 11.42 -17.84 -3.86
C ASN A 205 11.68 -17.38 -2.41
N HIS A 206 12.24 -16.17 -2.27
CA HIS A 206 12.67 -15.65 -0.97
C HIS A 206 11.51 -15.56 0.05
N VAL A 207 10.33 -15.09 -0.35
CA VAL A 207 9.17 -14.98 0.56
C VAL A 207 8.80 -16.35 1.11
N TRP A 208 8.65 -17.37 0.25
CA TRP A 208 8.30 -18.72 0.67
C TRP A 208 9.40 -19.42 1.47
N LEU A 209 10.68 -19.10 1.23
CA LEU A 209 11.78 -19.57 2.07
C LEU A 209 11.65 -19.03 3.49
N GLU A 210 11.37 -17.73 3.65
CA GLU A 210 11.19 -17.11 4.96
C GLU A 210 9.90 -17.56 5.65
N VAL A 211 8.80 -17.78 4.91
CA VAL A 211 7.57 -18.39 5.44
C VAL A 211 7.84 -19.78 6.00
N LYS A 212 8.58 -20.62 5.27
CA LYS A 212 8.92 -21.98 5.74
C LYS A 212 9.76 -21.95 7.01
N LYS A 213 10.73 -21.03 7.10
CA LYS A 213 11.54 -20.82 8.31
C LYS A 213 10.64 -20.39 9.48
N TRP A 214 9.78 -19.41 9.27
CA TRP A 214 8.84 -18.91 10.29
C TRP A 214 7.92 -20.01 10.82
N LEU A 215 7.32 -20.80 9.94
CA LEU A 215 6.48 -21.93 10.32
C LEU A 215 7.26 -23.00 11.08
N ALA A 216 8.49 -23.31 10.66
CA ALA A 216 9.35 -24.26 11.35
C ALA A 216 9.66 -23.82 12.78
N THR A 217 9.95 -22.53 12.98
CA THR A 217 10.17 -21.96 14.31
C THR A 217 8.95 -22.09 15.20
N HIS A 218 7.80 -21.62 14.73
CA HIS A 218 6.63 -21.47 15.58
C HIS A 218 5.77 -22.74 15.71
N LEU A 219 5.86 -23.68 14.77
CA LEU A 219 5.12 -24.95 14.84
C LEU A 219 5.99 -26.13 15.28
N LYS A 220 7.31 -26.08 15.09
CA LYS A 220 8.21 -27.21 15.38
C LYS A 220 9.27 -26.89 16.44
N GLY A 221 9.39 -25.64 16.88
CA GLY A 221 10.41 -25.23 17.84
C GLY A 221 11.83 -25.23 17.27
N GLU A 222 11.97 -25.20 15.94
CA GLU A 222 13.29 -25.07 15.31
C GLU A 222 13.86 -23.66 15.59
N PRO A 223 15.19 -23.49 15.70
CA PRO A 223 15.79 -22.17 15.85
C PRO A 223 15.29 -21.24 14.74
N GLY A 224 14.69 -20.12 15.14
CA GLY A 224 14.22 -19.12 14.20
C GLY A 224 15.31 -18.18 13.76
N PRO A 225 15.07 -17.44 12.66
CA PRO A 225 15.92 -16.31 12.36
C PRO A 225 15.91 -15.39 13.59
N SER A 226 17.09 -15.07 14.11
CA SER A 226 17.27 -13.86 14.92
C SER A 226 16.68 -12.67 14.15
N PRO A 227 16.29 -11.56 14.82
CA PRO A 227 15.93 -10.31 14.13
C PRO A 227 16.88 -10.10 12.93
N PRO A 228 16.31 -9.90 11.73
CA PRO A 228 15.59 -8.68 11.41
C PRO A 228 14.08 -8.77 11.59
N ALA A 229 13.49 -7.68 12.08
CA ALA A 229 12.06 -7.57 12.34
C ALA A 229 11.31 -6.98 11.13
N VAL A 230 12.01 -6.17 10.32
CA VAL A 230 11.55 -5.67 9.03
C VAL A 230 12.65 -5.82 7.98
N GLU A 231 12.27 -6.26 6.79
CA GLU A 231 13.17 -6.43 5.65
C GLU A 231 12.56 -5.81 4.39
N MET A 232 13.34 -5.00 3.66
CA MET A 232 12.87 -4.25 2.50
C MET A 232 13.76 -4.45 1.28
N GLN A 233 13.22 -4.95 0.17
CA GLN A 233 13.97 -5.12 -1.07
C GLN A 233 14.19 -3.79 -1.78
N LEU A 234 15.42 -3.53 -2.20
CA LEU A 234 15.80 -2.28 -2.82
C LEU A 234 15.40 -2.24 -4.31
N ARG A 235 14.75 -1.15 -4.76
CA ARG A 235 14.36 -0.99 -6.17
C ARG A 235 15.56 -0.85 -7.11
N SER A 236 16.59 -0.13 -6.70
CA SER A 236 17.78 0.12 -7.53
C SER A 236 18.65 -1.13 -7.71
N ASN A 237 18.52 -2.13 -6.83
CA ASN A 237 19.20 -3.42 -6.94
C ASN A 237 18.39 -4.51 -6.21
N HIS A 238 17.68 -5.34 -6.98
CA HIS A 238 16.80 -6.38 -6.44
C HIS A 238 17.54 -7.50 -5.68
N ALA A 239 18.86 -7.62 -5.80
CA ALA A 239 19.67 -8.56 -5.02
C ALA A 239 19.97 -8.05 -3.59
N VAL A 240 19.64 -6.79 -3.31
CA VAL A 240 19.90 -6.14 -2.02
C VAL A 240 18.60 -5.99 -1.24
N ARG A 241 18.64 -6.38 0.04
CA ARG A 241 17.54 -6.22 0.99
C ARG A 241 18.04 -5.49 2.22
N GLU A 242 17.44 -4.34 2.51
CA GLU A 242 17.74 -3.51 3.67
C GLU A 242 17.05 -4.11 4.90
N GLN A 243 17.79 -4.26 6.00
CA GLN A 243 17.33 -4.97 7.19
C GLN A 243 17.23 -4.03 8.40
N PHE A 244 16.13 -4.12 9.15
CA PHE A 244 15.90 -3.35 10.36
C PHE A 244 15.55 -4.29 11.52
N ASP A 245 16.41 -4.32 12.53
CA ASP A 245 16.22 -5.14 13.73
C ASP A 245 15.09 -4.59 14.62
N ILE A 246 14.87 -3.28 14.56
CA ILE A 246 13.82 -2.55 15.26
C ILE A 246 13.13 -1.65 14.25
N TRP A 247 11.81 -1.58 14.35
CA TRP A 247 11.00 -0.68 13.55
C TRP A 247 9.99 0.08 14.44
N PRO A 248 9.87 1.41 14.31
CA PRO A 248 10.67 2.28 13.43
C PRO A 248 12.15 2.29 13.82
N SER A 249 13.03 2.39 12.82
CA SER A 249 14.48 2.31 13.03
C SER A 249 15.09 3.70 13.26
N SER A 250 16.00 3.82 14.22
CA SER A 250 16.81 5.03 14.42
C SER A 250 17.74 5.35 13.25
N ARG A 251 17.96 4.41 12.32
CA ARG A 251 18.73 4.65 11.08
C ARG A 251 17.96 5.48 10.06
N LEU A 252 16.65 5.67 10.25
CA LEU A 252 15.80 6.44 9.36
C LEU A 252 15.57 7.84 9.95
N GLN A 253 16.07 8.85 9.26
CA GLN A 253 15.70 10.24 9.52
C GLN A 253 14.56 10.66 8.61
N ARG A 254 13.85 11.72 9.01
CA ARG A 254 12.84 12.35 8.16
C ARG A 254 13.38 13.66 7.62
N TRP A 255 13.51 13.76 6.31
CA TRP A 255 13.66 15.04 5.64
C TRP A 255 12.34 15.77 5.65
N GLU A 256 12.32 16.92 6.31
CA GLU A 256 11.18 17.84 6.29
C GLU A 256 11.43 18.90 5.21
N LEU A 257 10.78 18.75 4.06
CA LEU A 257 10.89 19.64 2.92
C LEU A 257 9.64 20.50 2.80
N VAL A 258 9.81 21.81 2.67
CA VAL A 258 8.71 22.76 2.43
C VAL A 258 8.73 23.24 0.98
N PRO A 259 7.60 23.31 0.29
CA PRO A 259 7.53 23.88 -1.05
C PRO A 259 7.61 25.42 -1.03
N SER A 260 8.40 25.99 -1.94
CA SER A 260 8.42 27.41 -2.23
C SER A 260 7.76 27.68 -3.61
N PRO A 261 7.05 28.80 -3.77
CA PRO A 261 6.37 29.16 -5.02
C PRO A 261 7.27 29.09 -6.26
N ARG A 262 6.70 28.81 -7.44
CA ARG A 262 7.47 28.84 -8.69
C ARG A 262 7.83 30.25 -9.16
N GLY A 263 7.11 31.27 -8.69
CA GLY A 263 7.23 32.65 -9.17
C GLY A 263 7.09 32.73 -10.69
N HIS A 264 8.05 33.37 -11.37
CA HIS A 264 8.10 33.44 -12.83
C HIS A 264 8.69 32.19 -13.51
N GLY A 265 9.17 31.21 -12.73
CA GLY A 265 9.78 29.97 -13.22
C GLY A 265 8.76 28.90 -13.64
N LEU A 266 9.27 27.79 -14.18
CA LEU A 266 8.44 26.67 -14.64
C LEU A 266 7.93 25.79 -13.47
N PHE A 267 8.66 25.75 -12.37
CA PHE A 267 8.42 24.89 -11.21
C PHE A 267 8.87 25.56 -9.91
N GLY A 268 8.29 25.13 -8.79
CA GLY A 268 8.67 25.62 -7.46
C GLY A 268 9.87 24.88 -6.89
N ARG A 269 10.34 25.31 -5.72
CA ARG A 269 11.50 24.68 -5.06
C ARG A 269 11.02 23.82 -3.89
N LEU A 270 11.74 22.75 -3.58
CA LEU A 270 11.65 22.09 -2.29
C LEU A 270 12.87 22.53 -1.47
N VAL A 271 12.66 23.08 -0.28
CA VAL A 271 13.73 23.56 0.61
C VAL A 271 13.60 22.88 1.96
N ALA A 272 14.69 22.73 2.72
CA ALA A 272 14.57 22.13 4.04
C ALA A 272 13.78 23.08 4.96
N ARG A 273 12.99 22.50 5.87
CA ARG A 273 12.23 23.28 6.85
C ARG A 273 13.18 24.19 7.64
N GLY A 274 12.90 25.49 7.63
CA GLY A 274 13.69 26.51 8.31
C GLY A 274 14.73 27.23 7.44
N GLU A 275 15.00 26.76 6.21
CA GLU A 275 15.90 27.45 5.28
C GLU A 275 15.27 28.70 4.63
N GLU A 276 13.95 28.69 4.42
CA GLU A 276 13.19 29.83 3.90
C GLU A 276 11.96 30.08 4.78
N ALA A 277 11.59 31.36 4.92
CA ALA A 277 10.36 31.74 5.63
C ALA A 277 9.13 31.34 4.81
N PRO A 278 8.01 30.95 5.45
CA PRO A 278 6.75 30.71 4.75
C PRO A 278 6.33 31.93 3.94
N SER A 279 5.76 31.69 2.75
CA SER A 279 5.25 32.75 1.88
C SER A 279 3.77 33.00 2.15
N ALA A 280 3.34 34.26 2.08
CA ALA A 280 1.93 34.62 2.08
C ALA A 280 1.24 34.33 0.73
N GLU A 281 2.01 33.93 -0.28
CA GLU A 281 1.50 33.58 -1.61
C GLU A 281 0.76 32.24 -1.60
N PHE A 282 -0.12 32.09 -2.58
CA PHE A 282 -0.71 30.82 -2.95
C PHE A 282 -0.62 30.64 -4.46
N GLU A 283 -0.70 29.40 -4.92
CA GLU A 283 -0.80 29.08 -6.33
C GLU A 283 -1.99 28.18 -6.61
N SER A 284 -2.66 28.44 -7.74
CA SER A 284 -3.87 27.73 -8.13
C SER A 284 -3.63 26.76 -9.27
N ILE A 285 -4.27 25.61 -9.19
CA ILE A 285 -4.51 24.74 -10.35
C ILE A 285 -6.01 24.54 -10.54
N SER A 286 -6.42 24.17 -11.75
CA SER A 286 -7.79 23.79 -12.09
C SER A 286 -7.85 22.33 -12.51
N PHE A 287 -9.00 21.69 -12.32
CA PHE A 287 -9.23 20.32 -12.73
C PHE A 287 -8.97 20.16 -14.24
N GLY A 288 -8.32 19.06 -14.59
CA GLY A 288 -8.05 18.69 -15.97
C GLY A 288 -7.46 17.30 -16.03
N ARG A 289 -7.85 16.52 -17.06
CA ARG A 289 -7.37 15.14 -17.22
C ARG A 289 -5.97 15.07 -17.87
N LEU A 290 -5.61 16.09 -18.65
CA LEU A 290 -4.34 16.19 -19.37
C LEU A 290 -3.34 17.03 -18.57
N THR A 291 -2.78 16.43 -17.54
CA THR A 291 -1.83 17.08 -16.61
C THR A 291 -0.37 16.95 -17.08
N GLY A 292 -0.07 15.91 -17.86
CA GLY A 292 1.30 15.51 -18.21
C GLY A 292 2.03 14.73 -17.10
N ILE A 293 1.36 14.45 -15.97
CA ILE A 293 1.91 13.73 -14.81
C ILE A 293 0.89 12.67 -14.38
N ASN A 294 1.29 11.39 -14.37
CA ASN A 294 0.39 10.29 -14.03
C ASN A 294 1.12 9.12 -13.34
N ALA A 295 0.34 8.16 -12.85
CA ALA A 295 0.82 6.93 -12.21
C ALA A 295 0.85 5.71 -13.18
N GLY A 296 1.00 5.96 -14.48
CA GLY A 296 1.01 4.94 -15.52
C GLY A 296 -0.38 4.58 -16.06
N LEU A 297 -0.40 3.66 -17.04
CA LEU A 297 -1.63 3.11 -17.60
C LEU A 297 -2.20 2.00 -16.68
N PRO A 298 -3.50 2.02 -16.33
CA PRO A 298 -4.11 1.16 -15.31
C PRO A 298 -3.88 -0.35 -15.43
N ILE A 299 -4.13 -0.96 -16.59
CA ILE A 299 -4.22 -2.43 -16.72
C ILE A 299 -3.00 -3.02 -17.42
N LEU A 300 -2.47 -2.31 -18.42
CA LEU A 300 -1.24 -2.74 -19.09
C LEU A 300 -0.03 -2.55 -18.17
N GLY A 301 -0.06 -1.57 -17.27
CA GLY A 301 1.03 -1.31 -16.32
C GLY A 301 1.24 -2.42 -15.31
N GLU A 302 0.18 -2.89 -14.63
CA GLU A 302 0.35 -3.82 -13.49
C GLU A 302 0.73 -5.24 -13.93
N LEU A 303 0.05 -5.81 -14.94
CA LEU A 303 0.38 -7.15 -15.44
C LEU A 303 1.71 -7.18 -16.21
N MET A 304 2.04 -6.13 -16.98
CA MET A 304 3.36 -6.06 -17.64
C MET A 304 4.48 -5.74 -16.65
N GLN A 305 4.22 -5.01 -15.56
CA GLN A 305 5.24 -4.74 -14.53
C GLN A 305 5.75 -6.00 -13.82
N VAL A 306 4.95 -7.06 -13.79
CA VAL A 306 5.40 -8.39 -13.32
C VAL A 306 6.49 -8.96 -14.21
N PHE A 307 6.45 -8.68 -15.51
CA PHE A 307 7.33 -9.28 -16.53
C PHE A 307 8.36 -8.30 -17.12
N VAL A 308 8.19 -6.99 -16.92
CA VAL A 308 9.02 -5.92 -17.47
C VAL A 308 9.23 -4.85 -16.41
N ASP A 309 10.49 -4.57 -16.04
CA ASP A 309 10.86 -3.46 -15.14
C ASP A 309 10.64 -2.10 -15.85
N HIS A 310 9.38 -1.70 -16.01
CA HIS A 310 9.02 -0.44 -16.66
C HIS A 310 8.65 0.62 -15.62
N ARG A 311 9.58 1.54 -15.39
CA ARG A 311 9.33 2.70 -14.55
C ARG A 311 8.48 3.74 -15.27
N ILE A 312 7.48 4.26 -14.57
CA ILE A 312 6.63 5.33 -15.08
C ILE A 312 7.42 6.63 -15.10
N LYS A 313 7.54 7.24 -16.28
CA LYS A 313 8.25 8.51 -16.49
C LYS A 313 7.32 9.58 -17.01
N SER A 314 7.53 10.82 -16.58
CA SER A 314 6.81 12.01 -17.02
C SER A 314 7.81 13.13 -17.35
N ASN A 315 7.63 13.81 -18.49
CA ASN A 315 8.42 15.01 -18.77
C ASN A 315 7.78 16.21 -18.04
N LEU A 316 8.40 16.62 -16.92
CA LEU A 316 7.81 17.61 -16.03
C LEU A 316 7.80 19.03 -16.63
N LEU A 317 8.72 19.33 -17.57
CA LEU A 317 8.75 20.61 -18.27
C LEU A 317 7.57 20.76 -19.26
N LEU A 318 6.99 19.65 -19.70
CA LEU A 318 5.81 19.62 -20.56
C LEU A 318 4.50 19.46 -19.77
N SER A 319 4.55 19.46 -18.44
CA SER A 319 3.35 19.37 -17.61
C SER A 319 2.48 20.62 -17.74
N SER A 320 1.16 20.44 -17.64
CA SER A 320 0.22 21.55 -17.77
C SER A 320 0.29 22.47 -16.56
N ARG A 321 0.78 23.71 -16.75
CA ARG A 321 0.84 24.73 -15.68
C ARG A 321 -0.55 25.12 -15.13
N LYS A 322 -1.63 24.83 -15.88
CA LYS A 322 -3.02 25.08 -15.49
C LYS A 322 -3.61 23.95 -14.65
N HIS A 323 -3.16 22.71 -14.85
CA HIS A 323 -3.77 21.51 -14.26
C HIS A 323 -2.85 20.74 -13.29
N ALA A 324 -1.58 21.13 -13.21
CA ALA A 324 -0.61 20.55 -12.33
C ALA A 324 0.36 21.61 -11.80
N ILE A 325 0.94 21.31 -10.65
CA ILE A 325 2.05 22.05 -10.07
C ILE A 325 3.11 21.07 -9.60
N TRP A 326 4.38 21.44 -9.67
CA TRP A 326 5.46 20.60 -9.19
C TRP A 326 6.64 21.41 -8.66
N TYR A 327 7.40 20.76 -7.78
CA TYR A 327 8.50 21.32 -7.01
C TYR A 327 9.72 20.42 -7.12
N TYR A 328 10.92 21.00 -7.01
CA TYR A 328 12.18 20.29 -7.20
C TYR A 328 13.24 20.66 -6.15
N LYS A 329 13.97 19.65 -5.68
CA LYS A 329 15.22 19.80 -4.91
C LYS A 329 16.30 18.91 -5.52
N GLU A 330 17.48 19.47 -5.72
CA GLU A 330 18.66 18.67 -6.06
C GLU A 330 19.13 17.88 -4.84
N ILE A 331 19.54 16.63 -5.04
CA ILE A 331 19.99 15.74 -3.98
C ILE A 331 21.27 15.02 -4.41
N GLY A 332 22.02 14.53 -3.43
CA GLY A 332 23.17 13.65 -3.66
C GLY A 332 22.73 12.22 -3.98
N THR A 333 23.36 11.24 -3.34
CA THR A 333 22.93 9.84 -3.40
C THR A 333 22.38 9.44 -2.05
N GLU A 334 21.12 9.04 -2.03
CA GLU A 334 20.31 8.92 -0.82
C GLU A 334 19.46 7.65 -0.89
N ARG A 335 19.34 6.93 0.23
CA ARG A 335 18.46 5.77 0.32
C ARG A 335 17.18 6.16 1.02
N LEU A 336 16.05 6.06 0.33
CA LEU A 336 14.74 6.34 0.89
C LEU A 336 14.07 5.02 1.21
N CYS A 337 13.82 4.72 2.48
CA CYS A 337 13.09 3.51 2.89
C CYS A 337 12.05 3.84 3.96
N GLY A 338 10.78 3.60 3.65
CA GLY A 338 9.64 3.90 4.52
C GLY A 338 8.51 4.60 3.77
N THR A 339 7.59 5.18 4.54
CA THR A 339 6.37 5.82 4.05
C THR A 339 6.49 7.36 4.07
N PRO A 340 6.61 8.02 2.91
CA PRO A 340 6.57 9.47 2.85
C PRO A 340 5.18 10.01 3.19
N THR A 341 5.12 11.19 3.78
CA THR A 341 3.85 11.87 4.10
C THR A 341 3.88 13.31 3.59
N LEU A 342 2.73 13.80 3.17
CA LEU A 342 2.57 15.15 2.62
C LEU A 342 1.46 15.86 3.38
N SER A 343 1.79 16.96 4.05
CA SER A 343 0.82 17.90 4.59
C SER A 343 0.59 19.03 3.59
N LEU A 344 -0.66 19.40 3.38
CA LEU A 344 -1.11 20.38 2.39
C LEU A 344 -1.98 21.43 3.08
N ASP A 345 -1.63 22.69 2.91
CA ASP A 345 -2.50 23.82 3.26
C ASP A 345 -3.18 24.31 1.99
N MET A 346 -4.50 24.13 1.89
CA MET A 346 -5.23 24.36 0.64
C MET A 346 -6.59 25.03 0.84
N THR A 347 -7.12 25.63 -0.22
CA THR A 347 -8.50 26.12 -0.29
C THR A 347 -9.15 25.61 -1.58
N PRO A 348 -10.16 24.73 -1.48
CA PRO A 348 -10.89 24.23 -2.64
C PRO A 348 -11.98 25.23 -3.06
N SER A 349 -12.24 25.35 -4.35
CA SER A 349 -13.37 26.14 -4.87
C SER A 349 -14.73 25.46 -4.74
N HIS A 350 -14.76 24.14 -4.47
CA HIS A 350 -15.98 23.33 -4.38
C HIS A 350 -15.96 22.43 -3.15
N GLY A 351 -17.13 21.95 -2.73
CA GLY A 351 -17.25 20.99 -1.62
C GLY A 351 -16.86 19.56 -1.96
N LYS A 352 -16.70 19.25 -3.26
CA LYS A 352 -16.21 17.97 -3.75
C LYS A 352 -14.94 18.18 -4.55
N TRP A 353 -13.87 17.47 -4.19
CA TRP A 353 -12.56 17.64 -4.82
C TRP A 353 -11.67 16.42 -4.60
N GLN A 354 -10.62 16.32 -5.40
CA GLN A 354 -9.54 15.34 -5.25
C GLN A 354 -8.20 16.04 -5.47
N VAL A 355 -7.19 15.62 -4.72
CA VAL A 355 -5.78 15.92 -4.97
C VAL A 355 -5.02 14.61 -5.07
N VAL A 356 -4.14 14.52 -6.06
CA VAL A 356 -3.21 13.40 -6.23
C VAL A 356 -1.79 13.93 -6.15
N ALA A 357 -0.98 13.29 -5.33
CA ALA A 357 0.41 13.63 -5.11
C ALA A 357 1.32 12.55 -5.67
N TYR A 358 2.41 12.98 -6.30
CA TYR A 358 3.42 12.12 -6.90
C TYR A 358 4.79 12.52 -6.38
N LEU A 359 5.52 11.54 -5.88
CA LEU A 359 6.93 11.67 -5.53
C LEU A 359 7.77 11.07 -6.66
N LEU A 360 8.74 11.83 -7.11
CA LEU A 360 9.50 11.57 -8.33
C LEU A 360 11.00 11.62 -8.06
N GLY A 361 11.75 10.66 -8.59
CA GLY A 361 13.18 10.83 -8.85
C GLY A 361 13.35 11.64 -10.13
N VAL A 362 13.96 12.82 -10.07
CA VAL A 362 14.00 13.79 -11.18
C VAL A 362 15.39 13.87 -11.78
N ASP A 363 15.45 13.78 -13.10
CA ASP A 363 16.70 13.98 -13.83
C ASP A 363 17.18 15.43 -13.75
N ARG A 364 18.46 15.65 -13.42
CA ARG A 364 18.98 17.01 -13.14
C ARG A 364 18.92 17.93 -14.35
N ILE A 365 19.06 17.40 -15.57
CA ILE A 365 19.17 18.21 -16.79
C ILE A 365 17.83 18.23 -17.52
N THR A 366 17.31 17.06 -17.87
CA THR A 366 16.10 16.90 -18.69
C THR A 366 14.82 17.16 -17.91
N LYS A 367 14.88 17.12 -16.58
CA LYS A 367 13.72 17.20 -15.67
C LYS A 367 12.65 16.15 -15.98
N VAL A 368 13.04 15.02 -16.55
CA VAL A 368 12.19 13.83 -16.62
C VAL A 368 12.07 13.27 -15.20
N GLY A 369 10.83 13.19 -14.70
CA GLY A 369 10.50 12.59 -13.41
C GLY A 369 10.18 11.12 -13.57
N THR A 370 10.78 10.29 -12.73
CA THR A 370 10.49 8.86 -12.60
C THR A 370 9.66 8.65 -11.33
N LEU A 371 8.49 8.03 -11.45
CA LEU A 371 7.61 7.77 -10.30
C LEU A 371 8.28 6.81 -9.31
N ILE A 372 8.33 7.23 -8.04
CA ILE A 372 8.82 6.40 -6.94
C ILE A 372 7.76 6.15 -5.87
N SER A 373 6.82 7.07 -5.71
CA SER A 373 5.65 6.91 -4.83
C SER A 373 4.53 7.87 -5.23
N HIS A 374 3.31 7.56 -4.81
CA HIS A 374 2.15 8.42 -5.02
C HIS A 374 1.10 8.17 -3.92
N GLY A 375 0.13 9.06 -3.86
CA GLY A 375 -1.03 8.95 -2.97
C GLY A 375 -2.11 9.91 -3.41
N SER A 376 -3.31 9.74 -2.87
CA SER A 376 -4.44 10.62 -3.15
C SER A 376 -5.19 10.97 -1.88
N LEU A 377 -5.93 12.06 -1.96
CA LEU A 377 -6.92 12.46 -0.99
C LEU A 377 -8.12 13.03 -1.73
N THR A 378 -9.31 12.60 -1.32
CA THR A 378 -10.56 13.04 -1.93
C THR A 378 -11.51 13.49 -0.82
N CYS A 379 -12.26 14.56 -1.07
CA CYS A 379 -13.35 14.98 -0.21
C CYS A 379 -14.67 14.97 -0.97
N TRP A 380 -15.69 14.39 -0.36
CA TRP A 380 -17.03 14.24 -0.93
C TRP A 380 -18.06 15.20 -0.34
N ASN A 381 -17.76 15.81 0.82
CA ASN A 381 -18.68 16.69 1.55
C ASN A 381 -17.92 17.76 2.36
N CYS A 382 -17.02 18.48 1.72
CA CYS A 382 -16.29 19.62 2.28
C CYS A 382 -17.04 20.95 2.04
N THR A 383 -16.62 22.00 2.73
CA THR A 383 -17.10 23.36 2.47
C THR A 383 -16.24 24.03 1.39
N ALA A 384 -16.89 24.52 0.33
CA ALA A 384 -16.23 25.33 -0.69
C ALA A 384 -15.65 26.64 -0.10
N GLY A 385 -14.49 27.06 -0.56
CA GLY A 385 -13.82 28.30 -0.13
C GLY A 385 -13.20 28.26 1.26
N GLN A 386 -13.36 27.16 2.01
CA GLN A 386 -12.78 27.02 3.34
C GLN A 386 -11.32 26.55 3.25
N ARG A 387 -10.39 27.35 3.80
CA ARG A 387 -8.97 26.95 3.94
C ARG A 387 -8.83 25.87 5.02
N GLY A 388 -8.00 24.87 4.75
CA GLY A 388 -7.72 23.79 5.69
C GLY A 388 -6.38 23.11 5.45
N THR A 389 -5.91 22.39 6.47
CA THR A 389 -4.73 21.52 6.40
C THR A 389 -5.17 20.07 6.22
N TYR A 390 -4.54 19.36 5.30
CA TYR A 390 -4.86 17.98 4.97
C TYR A 390 -3.60 17.15 4.78
N GLU A 391 -3.68 15.86 5.06
CA GLU A 391 -2.54 14.95 4.94
C GLU A 391 -2.78 13.89 3.86
N ILE A 392 -1.73 13.57 3.10
CA ILE A 392 -1.67 12.48 2.15
C ILE A 392 -0.51 11.58 2.54
N THR A 393 -0.82 10.34 2.92
CA THR A 393 0.17 9.28 3.01
C THR A 393 0.50 8.79 1.61
N LEU A 394 1.78 8.78 1.26
CA LEU A 394 2.28 8.26 -0.01
C LEU A 394 2.68 6.80 0.17
N ARG A 395 2.59 6.01 -0.91
CA ARG A 395 3.00 4.60 -0.95
C ARG A 395 4.38 4.38 -0.33
N THR A 396 4.54 3.39 0.55
CA THR A 396 5.87 3.01 1.07
C THR A 396 6.81 2.62 -0.08
N LEU A 397 8.08 2.98 0.02
CA LEU A 397 9.13 2.56 -0.92
C LEU A 397 10.43 2.16 -0.18
N CYS A 398 11.34 1.51 -0.90
CA CYS A 398 12.75 1.40 -0.51
C CYS A 398 13.64 1.45 -1.76
N GLU A 399 14.35 2.55 -1.96
CA GLU A 399 15.10 2.85 -3.19
C GLU A 399 16.26 3.82 -2.95
N ASP A 400 17.35 3.65 -3.70
CA ASP A 400 18.38 4.69 -3.83
C ASP A 400 17.98 5.73 -4.89
N LEU A 401 17.91 6.99 -4.48
CA LEU A 401 17.90 8.14 -5.37
C LEU A 401 19.31 8.72 -5.52
N GLY A 402 19.59 9.35 -6.66
CA GLY A 402 20.93 9.86 -6.99
C GLY A 402 21.68 8.99 -8.00
N GLY A 403 22.68 9.58 -8.68
CA GLY A 403 23.51 8.88 -9.67
C GLY A 403 23.13 9.16 -11.13
N LEU A 404 23.36 8.18 -12.02
CA LEU A 404 23.20 8.24 -13.50
C LEU A 404 21.90 8.93 -13.97
N GLY A 405 21.93 10.26 -14.11
CA GLY A 405 20.81 11.08 -14.59
C GLY A 405 19.85 11.56 -13.48
N MET A 406 19.45 10.70 -12.55
CA MET A 406 18.57 11.06 -11.43
C MET A 406 19.33 11.86 -10.34
N GLY A 407 19.19 13.17 -10.34
CA GLY A 407 19.92 14.08 -9.42
C GLY A 407 19.03 14.94 -8.53
N GLY A 408 17.73 14.66 -8.47
CA GLY A 408 16.80 15.42 -7.65
C GLY A 408 15.60 14.62 -7.20
N ILE A 409 14.89 15.19 -6.23
CA ILE A 409 13.57 14.75 -5.80
C ILE A 409 12.53 15.77 -6.25
N GLY A 410 11.40 15.28 -6.74
CA GLY A 410 10.30 16.10 -7.20
C GLY A 410 8.99 15.75 -6.50
N LEU A 411 8.24 16.77 -6.10
CA LEU A 411 6.86 16.64 -5.66
C LEU A 411 5.96 17.23 -6.74
N ALA A 412 4.99 16.47 -7.24
CA ALA A 412 3.99 16.97 -8.17
C ALA A 412 2.57 16.76 -7.63
N LEU A 413 1.69 17.71 -7.88
CA LEU A 413 0.29 17.70 -7.47
C LEU A 413 -0.60 17.96 -8.68
N ASN A 414 -1.71 17.23 -8.76
CA ASN A 414 -2.81 17.50 -9.68
C ASN A 414 -4.15 17.09 -9.05
N MET A 415 -5.24 17.18 -9.81
CA MET A 415 -6.59 16.85 -9.33
C MET A 415 -7.19 15.60 -10.00
N TYR A 416 -6.39 14.83 -10.74
CA TYR A 416 -6.89 13.69 -11.51
C TYR A 416 -5.86 12.56 -11.66
N SER A 417 -6.32 11.34 -11.38
CA SER A 417 -5.61 10.12 -11.74
C SER A 417 -6.62 9.08 -12.23
N ALA A 418 -6.27 8.35 -13.28
CA ALA A 418 -7.09 7.26 -13.80
C ALA A 418 -7.20 6.06 -12.83
N LEU A 419 -6.39 6.04 -11.77
CA LEU A 419 -6.45 5.01 -10.72
C LEU A 419 -7.67 5.15 -9.81
N TYR A 420 -8.22 6.36 -9.68
CA TYR A 420 -9.23 6.68 -8.69
C TYR A 420 -10.49 7.25 -9.34
N LYS A 421 -11.64 7.08 -8.66
CA LYS A 421 -12.86 7.80 -9.02
C LYS A 421 -12.83 9.21 -8.43
N PRO A 422 -12.78 10.29 -9.23
CA PRO A 422 -12.82 11.64 -8.68
C PRO A 422 -14.21 11.98 -8.13
N ALA A 423 -14.24 12.71 -7.01
CA ALA A 423 -15.47 13.23 -6.41
C ALA A 423 -16.13 14.35 -7.23
N ASN A 424 -15.33 15.08 -8.02
CA ASN A 424 -15.77 16.16 -8.90
C ASN A 424 -14.85 16.24 -10.12
N ALA A 425 -15.43 16.45 -11.29
CA ALA A 425 -14.73 16.56 -12.57
C ALA A 425 -15.16 17.81 -13.37
N GLU A 426 -15.78 18.79 -12.72
CA GLU A 426 -16.14 20.07 -13.31
C GLU A 426 -14.88 20.87 -13.69
N GLU A 427 -14.85 21.48 -14.87
CA GLU A 427 -13.70 22.28 -15.32
C GLU A 427 -13.47 23.54 -14.48
N ALA A 428 -14.51 24.04 -13.82
CA ALA A 428 -14.46 25.17 -12.91
C ALA A 428 -13.82 24.84 -11.55
N LEU A 429 -13.65 23.55 -11.23
CA LEU A 429 -13.00 23.12 -10.00
C LEU A 429 -11.54 23.58 -10.00
N SER A 430 -11.19 24.44 -9.04
CA SER A 430 -9.83 24.84 -8.73
C SER A 430 -9.44 24.57 -7.28
N MET A 431 -8.13 24.47 -7.05
CA MET A 431 -7.49 24.31 -5.76
C MET A 431 -6.40 25.37 -5.60
N ASN A 432 -6.44 26.13 -4.51
CA ASN A 432 -5.37 27.04 -4.11
C ASN A 432 -4.47 26.33 -3.09
N PHE A 433 -3.17 26.27 -3.35
CA PHE A 433 -2.16 25.75 -2.41
C PHE A 433 -1.43 26.91 -1.74
N HIS A 434 -1.46 26.97 -0.41
CA HIS A 434 -0.85 28.03 0.40
C HIS A 434 0.52 27.60 0.90
N TYR A 435 1.53 28.45 0.71
CA TYR A 435 2.93 28.15 1.08
C TYR A 435 3.22 28.45 2.56
N SER A 436 2.45 27.82 3.44
CA SER A 436 2.56 27.96 4.89
C SER A 436 3.46 26.90 5.53
N GLY A 437 3.72 27.02 6.85
CA GLY A 437 4.41 25.98 7.61
C GLY A 437 3.70 24.62 7.66
N ASN A 438 2.42 24.56 7.25
CA ASN A 438 1.60 23.36 7.15
C ASN A 438 1.64 22.72 5.75
N PHE A 439 2.33 23.31 4.77
CA PHE A 439 2.60 22.66 3.49
C PHE A 439 4.01 22.06 3.51
N SER A 440 4.10 20.75 3.69
CA SER A 440 5.39 20.07 3.82
C SER A 440 5.36 18.62 3.39
N LEU A 441 6.47 18.16 2.80
CA LEU A 441 6.75 16.78 2.45
C LEU A 441 7.77 16.20 3.45
N SER A 442 7.39 15.13 4.13
CA SER A 442 8.26 14.33 4.99
C SER A 442 8.71 13.07 4.25
N VAL A 443 10.03 12.87 4.08
CA VAL A 443 10.59 11.72 3.37
C VAL A 443 11.53 10.93 4.29
N PRO A 444 11.33 9.62 4.48
CA PRO A 444 12.23 8.81 5.29
C PRO A 444 13.51 8.46 4.52
N VAL A 445 14.65 8.86 5.05
CA VAL A 445 15.98 8.67 4.45
C VAL A 445 16.88 7.89 5.42
N ALA A 446 17.57 6.87 4.92
CA ALA A 446 18.48 6.05 5.71
C ALA A 446 19.88 6.71 5.80
N GLU A 447 20.31 7.06 7.01
CA GLU A 447 21.63 7.67 7.27
C GLU A 447 22.79 6.68 7.16
N SER A 448 22.51 5.40 7.35
CA SER A 448 23.49 4.31 7.25
C SER A 448 22.86 3.11 6.56
N ARG A 449 23.67 2.38 5.79
CA ARG A 449 23.26 1.15 5.09
C ARG A 449 23.58 -0.04 5.99
N SER A 450 22.71 -1.06 6.02
CA SER A 450 23.04 -2.32 6.70
C SER A 450 24.26 -2.98 6.04
N SER A 451 24.96 -3.85 6.75
CA SER A 451 25.86 -4.81 6.11
C SER A 451 25.03 -5.63 5.12
N THR A 452 25.29 -5.46 3.82
CA THR A 452 24.51 -6.04 2.74
C THR A 452 24.44 -7.55 2.88
N VAL A 453 23.23 -8.11 2.96
CA VAL A 453 23.01 -9.52 2.64
C VAL A 453 22.65 -9.57 1.17
N LEU A 454 23.55 -10.11 0.35
CA LEU A 454 23.25 -10.47 -1.03
C LEU A 454 22.32 -11.70 -0.97
N VAL A 455 21.14 -11.59 -1.57
CA VAL A 455 20.14 -12.67 -1.62
C VAL A 455 20.29 -13.49 -2.90
#